data_AF-A0AA41H998-F1
#
_entry.id   AF-A0AA41H998-F1
#
_cell.length_a   1.000
_cell.length_b   1.000
_cell.length_c   1.000
_cell.angle_alpha   90.00
_cell.angle_beta   90.00
_cell.angle_gamma   90.00
#
_symmetry.space_group_name_H-M   'P 1'
#
loop_
_entity.id
_entity.type
_entity.pdbx_description
1 polymer ?
#
loop_
_entity_poly.entity_id
_entity_poly.type
_entity_poly.pdbx_seq_one_letter_code
_entity_poly.pdbx_strand_id
1 'polypeptide(L)'
;MNSYVFAVSNNPITAVYASLEAMNQNCEEYFQVVLENNDELRTLMDLLGVERLPMTMLSSNVDFASVFDYSAYLLPQLSKDNFDAFYDEWLRRTGRETSMDEYGQLIFLQGRGDLWNKMKYRFVLCETYTY
;
A
#
# COMPACT_ATOMS: atom_id res chain seq x y z
N MET A 1 -6.26 12.07 -7.52
CA MET A 1 -5.72 10.69 -7.48
C MET A 1 -4.28 10.80 -7.08
N ASN A 2 -3.92 10.04 -6.06
CA ASN A 2 -2.59 9.93 -5.47
C ASN A 2 -1.99 8.55 -5.77
N SER A 3 -0.67 8.53 -5.94
CA SER A 3 0.13 7.33 -6.14
C SER A 3 0.62 6.81 -4.81
N TYR A 4 0.16 5.61 -4.44
CA TYR A 4 0.56 4.91 -3.23
C TYR A 4 1.42 3.71 -3.60
N VAL A 5 2.70 3.77 -3.25
CA VAL A 5 3.65 2.69 -3.47
C VAL A 5 3.69 1.81 -2.23
N PHE A 6 3.04 0.67 -2.31
CA PHE A 6 3.14 -0.38 -1.32
C PHE A 6 4.48 -1.09 -1.49
N ALA A 7 5.28 -1.16 -0.43
CA ALA A 7 6.63 -1.70 -0.51
C ALA A 7 6.96 -2.54 0.72
N VAL A 8 7.89 -3.47 0.50
CA VAL A 8 8.44 -4.31 1.56
C VAL A 8 9.95 -4.28 1.53
N SER A 9 10.53 -4.32 2.72
CA SER A 9 11.99 -4.31 2.87
C SER A 9 12.47 -5.13 4.06
N ASN A 10 13.67 -5.72 3.97
CA ASN A 10 14.41 -6.14 5.17
C ASN A 10 15.30 -5.04 5.74
N ASN A 11 15.52 -3.96 4.99
CA ASN A 11 16.26 -2.78 5.40
C ASN A 11 15.37 -1.81 6.18
N PRO A 12 15.91 -1.00 7.11
CA PRO A 12 15.14 -0.01 7.83
C PRO A 12 14.41 0.96 6.90
N ILE A 13 13.14 1.26 7.22
CA ILE A 13 12.26 2.08 6.37
C ILE A 13 12.87 3.46 6.06
N THR A 14 13.64 4.03 7.00
CA THR A 14 14.37 5.30 6.83
C THR A 14 15.39 5.30 5.70
N ALA A 15 16.00 4.15 5.40
CA ALA A 15 16.94 4.02 4.29
C ALA A 15 16.21 3.91 2.94
N VAL A 16 14.97 3.45 2.95
CA VAL A 16 14.16 3.24 1.74
C VAL A 16 13.63 4.56 1.20
N TYR A 17 12.95 5.34 2.02
CA TYR A 17 12.27 6.56 1.54
C TYR A 17 13.21 7.75 1.36
N ALA A 18 14.54 7.55 1.37
CA ALA A 18 15.50 8.64 1.19
C ALA A 18 15.39 9.27 -0.22
N SER A 19 15.12 8.45 -1.24
CA SER A 19 14.83 8.85 -2.63
C SER A 19 14.19 7.70 -3.40
N LEU A 20 13.68 7.94 -4.61
CA LEU A 20 13.24 6.87 -5.51
C LEU A 20 14.34 5.84 -5.80
N GLU A 21 15.58 6.31 -5.98
CA GLU A 21 16.74 5.45 -6.20
C GLU A 21 17.02 4.56 -5.00
N ALA A 22 16.97 5.12 -3.80
CA ALA A 22 17.15 4.37 -2.56
C ALA A 22 16.04 3.32 -2.39
N MET A 23 14.80 3.65 -2.73
CA MET A 23 13.71 2.68 -2.72
C MET A 23 13.98 1.51 -3.66
N ASN A 24 14.37 1.78 -4.90
CA ASN A 24 14.67 0.74 -5.90
C ASN A 24 15.85 -0.16 -5.49
N GLN A 25 16.80 0.34 -4.71
CA GLN A 25 17.95 -0.44 -4.24
C GLN A 25 17.67 -1.23 -2.96
N ASN A 26 16.80 -0.72 -2.09
CA ASN A 26 16.61 -1.26 -0.74
C ASN A 26 15.29 -2.03 -0.55
N CYS A 27 14.33 -1.91 -1.46
CA CYS A 27 13.10 -2.70 -1.45
C CYS A 27 13.27 -4.00 -2.22
N GLU A 28 12.89 -5.10 -1.59
CA GLU A 28 12.80 -6.40 -2.24
C GLU A 28 11.66 -6.44 -3.26
N GLU A 29 10.53 -5.81 -2.93
CA GLU A 29 9.40 -5.70 -3.85
C GLU A 29 8.60 -4.43 -3.53
N TYR A 30 8.01 -3.83 -4.56
CA TYR A 30 7.07 -2.74 -4.43
C TYR A 30 6.01 -2.82 -5.54
N PHE A 31 4.84 -2.26 -5.25
CA PHE A 31 3.71 -2.21 -6.15
C PHE A 31 2.94 -0.90 -5.96
N GLN A 32 2.53 -0.30 -7.07
CA GLN A 32 1.83 0.98 -7.06
C GLN A 32 0.32 0.77 -7.17
N VAL A 33 -0.43 1.46 -6.30
CA VAL A 33 -1.88 1.51 -6.31
C VAL A 33 -2.31 2.97 -6.41
N VAL A 34 -3.26 3.25 -7.31
CA VAL A 34 -3.79 4.60 -7.49
C VAL A 34 -5.08 4.73 -6.68
N LEU A 35 -5.06 5.61 -5.68
CA LEU A 35 -6.21 5.89 -4.83
C LEU A 35 -6.55 7.38 -4.92
N GLU A 36 -7.75 7.77 -4.52
CA GLU A 36 -8.15 9.17 -4.59
C GLU A 36 -7.46 10.02 -3.52
N ASN A 37 -7.33 9.48 -2.30
CA ASN A 37 -6.84 10.19 -1.13
C ASN A 37 -6.42 9.21 0.00
N ASN A 38 -5.99 9.76 1.14
CA ASN A 38 -5.57 8.99 2.31
C ASN A 38 -6.73 8.22 2.98
N ASP A 39 -7.98 8.64 2.81
CA ASP A 39 -9.14 7.95 3.40
C ASP A 39 -9.45 6.65 2.64
N GLU A 40 -9.27 6.64 1.32
CA GLU A 40 -9.28 5.41 0.53
C GLU A 40 -8.16 4.46 0.93
N LEU A 41 -6.94 4.98 1.15
CA LEU A 41 -5.84 4.14 1.67
C LEU A 41 -6.21 3.53 3.02
N ARG A 42 -6.75 4.32 3.95
CA ARG A 42 -7.18 3.82 5.26
C ARG A 42 -8.27 2.77 5.13
N THR A 43 -9.23 2.97 4.23
CA THR A 43 -10.31 2.01 3.96
C THR A 43 -9.76 0.69 3.42
N LEU A 44 -8.83 0.76 2.46
CA LEU A 44 -8.17 -0.42 1.90
C LEU A 44 -7.41 -1.18 3.00
N MET A 45 -6.64 -0.48 3.81
CA MET A 45 -5.85 -1.06 4.89
C MET A 45 -6.74 -1.68 5.98
N ASP A 46 -7.85 -1.04 6.35
CA ASP A 46 -8.85 -1.58 7.29
C ASP A 46 -9.46 -2.90 6.77
N LEU A 47 -9.85 -2.95 5.49
CA LEU A 47 -10.37 -4.16 4.86
C LEU A 47 -9.33 -5.29 4.79
N LEU A 48 -8.05 -4.93 4.74
CA LEU A 48 -6.92 -5.85 4.85
C LEU A 48 -6.53 -6.19 6.31
N GLY A 49 -7.35 -5.80 7.29
CA GLY A 49 -7.13 -6.13 8.71
C GLY A 49 -6.05 -5.28 9.39
N VAL A 50 -5.64 -4.16 8.79
CA VAL A 50 -4.69 -3.22 9.37
C VAL A 50 -5.45 -2.10 10.10
N GLU A 51 -5.73 -2.34 11.38
CA GLU A 51 -6.53 -1.43 12.21
C GLU A 51 -5.84 -0.09 12.48
N ARG A 52 -4.50 -0.06 12.53
CA ARG A 52 -3.73 1.16 12.77
C ARG A 52 -2.67 1.34 11.70
N LEU A 53 -2.77 2.45 11.00
CA LEU A 53 -1.84 2.88 9.97
C LEU A 53 -1.13 4.18 10.41
N PRO A 54 -0.05 4.09 11.22
CA PRO A 54 0.73 5.26 11.61
C PRO A 54 1.35 5.93 10.38
N MET A 55 1.15 7.25 10.27
CA MET A 55 1.64 8.07 9.17
C MET A 55 2.75 8.99 9.68
N THR A 56 3.84 9.08 8.92
CA THR A 56 4.91 10.06 9.10
C THR A 56 5.00 10.95 7.87
N MET A 57 4.91 12.26 8.05
CA MET A 57 5.14 13.24 6.98
C MET A 57 6.63 13.35 6.67
N LEU A 58 6.98 13.38 5.38
CA LEU A 58 8.34 13.48 4.89
C LEU A 58 8.61 14.88 4.33
N SER A 59 8.51 15.91 5.18
CA SER A 59 8.51 17.33 4.77
C SER A 59 9.75 17.80 4.00
N SER A 60 10.85 17.06 4.05
CA SER A 60 12.12 17.40 3.39
C SER A 60 12.44 16.45 2.22
N ASN A 61 11.53 15.55 1.86
CA ASN A 61 11.71 14.61 0.78
C ASN A 61 11.04 15.12 -0.50
N VAL A 62 11.76 15.04 -1.63
CA VAL A 62 11.27 15.53 -2.93
C VAL A 62 10.40 14.50 -3.65
N ASP A 63 10.63 13.21 -3.39
CA ASP A 63 9.99 12.10 -4.09
C ASP A 63 8.73 11.61 -3.38
N PHE A 64 8.70 11.70 -2.04
CA PHE A 64 7.65 11.14 -1.20
C PHE A 64 7.10 12.16 -0.21
N ALA A 65 5.78 12.29 -0.14
CA ALA A 65 5.11 13.20 0.78
C ALA A 65 4.96 12.60 2.19
N SER A 66 4.71 11.28 2.26
CA SER A 66 4.49 10.58 3.53
C SER A 66 4.79 9.09 3.43
N VAL A 67 5.03 8.49 4.59
CA VAL A 67 5.17 7.04 4.76
C VAL A 67 4.16 6.54 5.79
N PHE A 68 3.54 5.41 5.49
CA PHE A 68 2.60 4.69 6.34
C PHE A 68 3.19 3.33 6.69
N ASP A 69 3.52 3.10 7.96
CA ASP A 69 4.13 1.84 8.40
C ASP A 69 3.06 0.88 8.92
N TYR A 70 2.95 -0.31 8.31
CA TYR A 70 2.05 -1.37 8.76
C TYR A 70 2.81 -2.67 9.08
N SER A 71 4.11 -2.58 9.36
CA SER A 71 4.97 -3.73 9.69
C SER A 71 4.47 -4.54 10.90
N ALA A 72 3.66 -3.94 11.78
CA ALA A 72 3.02 -4.62 12.90
C ALA A 72 1.89 -5.59 12.49
N TYR A 73 1.42 -5.52 11.25
CA TYR A 73 0.30 -6.31 10.74
C TYR A 73 0.75 -7.23 9.61
N LEU A 74 -0.02 -8.31 9.44
CA LEU A 74 0.12 -9.25 8.33
C LEU A 74 -1.11 -9.10 7.42
N LEU A 75 -0.89 -9.15 6.11
CA LEU A 75 -1.97 -9.12 5.14
C LEU A 75 -2.68 -10.49 5.11
N PRO A 76 -4.02 -10.54 5.03
CA PRO A 76 -4.76 -11.78 4.98
C PRO A 76 -4.55 -12.52 3.65
N GLN A 77 -4.53 -13.84 3.72
CA GLN A 77 -4.67 -14.69 2.55
C GLN A 77 -6.16 -14.92 2.29
N LEU A 78 -6.69 -14.29 1.25
CA LEU A 78 -8.06 -14.45 0.81
C LEU A 78 -8.13 -15.53 -0.26
N SER A 79 -9.10 -16.43 -0.16
CA SER A 79 -9.51 -17.24 -1.31
C SER A 79 -10.15 -16.34 -2.37
N LYS A 80 -10.37 -16.88 -3.58
CA LYS A 80 -11.06 -16.14 -4.63
C LYS A 80 -12.44 -15.62 -4.20
N ASP A 81 -13.26 -16.49 -3.60
CA ASP A 81 -14.60 -16.08 -3.14
C ASP A 81 -14.53 -15.00 -2.05
N ASN A 82 -13.53 -15.08 -1.16
CA ASN A 82 -13.32 -14.06 -0.14
C ASN A 82 -12.78 -12.74 -0.74
N PHE A 83 -12.03 -12.82 -1.83
CA PHE A 83 -11.54 -11.64 -2.54
C PHE A 83 -12.68 -10.90 -3.25
N ASP A 84 -13.59 -11.62 -3.89
CA ASP A 84 -14.76 -11.02 -4.54
C ASP A 84 -15.63 -10.29 -3.50
N ALA A 85 -15.86 -10.89 -2.33
CA ALA A 85 -16.55 -10.24 -1.22
C ALA A 85 -15.81 -9.01 -0.67
N PHE A 86 -14.47 -9.08 -0.59
CA PHE A 86 -13.63 -7.94 -0.22
C PHE A 86 -13.76 -6.80 -1.23
N TYR A 87 -13.77 -7.10 -2.53
CA TYR A 87 -13.86 -6.08 -3.59
C TYR A 87 -15.24 -5.41 -3.61
N ASP A 88 -16.32 -6.18 -3.42
CA ASP A 88 -17.67 -5.63 -3.29
C ASP A 88 -17.78 -4.67 -2.09
N GLU A 89 -17.18 -5.03 -0.94
CA GLU A 89 -17.16 -4.16 0.24
C GLU A 89 -16.29 -2.92 0.02
N TRP A 90 -15.17 -3.05 -0.69
CA TRP A 90 -14.33 -1.94 -1.11
C TRP A 90 -15.11 -0.92 -1.95
N LEU A 91 -15.81 -1.36 -2.99
CA LEU A 91 -16.66 -0.50 -3.82
C LEU A 91 -17.77 0.16 -2.99
N ARG A 92 -18.39 -0.59 -2.07
CA ARG A 92 -19.46 -0.07 -1.21
C ARG A 92 -18.97 1.05 -0.28
N ARG A 93 -17.76 0.93 0.27
CA ARG A 93 -17.20 1.92 1.21
C ARG A 93 -16.65 3.16 0.52
N THR A 94 -16.08 3.00 -0.67
CA THR A 94 -15.48 4.10 -1.42
C THR A 94 -16.47 4.80 -2.35
N GLY A 95 -17.57 4.13 -2.71
CA GLY A 95 -18.54 4.63 -3.69
C GLY A 95 -18.00 4.61 -5.12
N ARG A 96 -16.90 3.90 -5.37
CA ARG A 96 -16.26 3.79 -6.68
C ARG A 96 -17.09 2.90 -7.61
N GLU A 97 -16.93 3.15 -8.91
CA GLU A 97 -17.44 2.25 -9.93
C GLU A 97 -16.49 1.07 -10.11
N THR A 98 -17.05 -0.09 -10.45
CA THR A 98 -16.24 -1.28 -10.75
C THR A 98 -15.31 -1.01 -11.93
N SER A 99 -14.03 -1.36 -11.78
CA SER A 99 -13.02 -1.26 -12.83
C SER A 99 -12.15 -2.50 -12.86
N MET A 100 -11.97 -3.09 -14.04
CA MET A 100 -11.12 -4.27 -14.19
C MET A 100 -9.66 -3.96 -13.85
N ASP A 101 -9.20 -2.75 -14.12
CA ASP A 101 -7.84 -2.32 -13.80
C ASP A 101 -7.63 -2.29 -12.28
N GLU A 102 -8.58 -1.72 -11.54
CA GLU A 102 -8.53 -1.67 -10.08
C GLU A 102 -8.67 -3.05 -9.44
N TYR A 103 -9.62 -3.86 -9.92
CA TYR A 103 -9.77 -5.24 -9.49
C TYR A 103 -8.44 -5.99 -9.67
N GLY A 104 -7.79 -5.81 -10.82
CA GLY A 104 -6.47 -6.35 -11.15
C GLY A 104 -5.36 -5.87 -10.21
N GLN A 105 -5.35 -4.59 -9.83
CA GLN A 105 -4.38 -4.05 -8.86
C GLN A 105 -4.57 -4.64 -7.47
N LEU A 106 -5.81 -4.70 -6.99
CA LEU A 106 -6.11 -5.17 -5.64
C LEU A 106 -5.92 -6.69 -5.50
N ILE A 107 -6.28 -7.48 -6.52
CA ILE A 107 -6.03 -8.93 -6.50
C ILE A 107 -4.54 -9.24 -6.53
N PHE A 108 -3.77 -8.44 -7.28
CA PHE A 108 -2.32 -8.56 -7.30
C PHE A 108 -1.72 -8.26 -5.93
N LEU A 109 -2.13 -7.16 -5.29
CA LEU A 109 -1.71 -6.81 -3.93
C LEU A 109 -2.01 -7.93 -2.93
N GLN A 110 -3.22 -8.50 -2.97
CA GLN A 110 -3.61 -9.63 -2.13
C GLN A 110 -2.70 -10.85 -2.37
N GLY A 111 -2.42 -11.18 -3.64
CA GLY A 111 -1.54 -12.28 -4.02
C GLY A 111 -0.09 -12.14 -3.53
N ARG A 112 0.33 -10.95 -3.12
CA ARG A 112 1.67 -10.71 -2.55
C ARG A 112 1.77 -10.95 -1.03
N GLY A 113 0.64 -11.12 -0.34
CA GLY A 113 0.57 -11.26 1.11
C GLY A 113 1.57 -12.28 1.67
N ASP A 114 1.69 -13.45 1.04
CA ASP A 114 2.57 -14.55 1.47
C ASP A 114 4.05 -14.19 1.53
N LEU A 115 4.50 -13.44 0.52
CA LEU A 115 5.89 -13.00 0.42
C LEU A 115 6.11 -11.81 1.35
N TRP A 116 5.19 -10.86 1.35
CA TRP A 116 5.30 -9.62 2.10
C TRP A 116 5.21 -9.82 3.61
N ASN A 117 4.42 -10.80 4.06
CA ASN A 117 4.31 -11.17 5.46
C ASN A 117 5.60 -11.76 6.06
N LYS A 118 6.52 -12.23 5.20
CA LYS A 118 7.84 -12.74 5.63
C LYS A 118 8.89 -11.64 5.77
N MET A 119 8.63 -10.45 5.23
CA MET A 119 9.57 -9.33 5.27
C MET A 119 9.56 -8.65 6.64
N LYS A 120 10.68 -8.02 7.00
CA LYS A 120 10.80 -7.32 8.28
C LYS A 120 9.98 -6.04 8.31
N TYR A 121 9.94 -5.31 7.21
CA TYR A 121 9.23 -4.03 7.09
C TYR A 121 8.23 -4.07 5.94
N ARG A 122 7.07 -3.47 6.19
CA ARG A 122 5.93 -3.32 5.27
C ARG A 122 5.38 -1.91 5.43
N PHE A 123 5.36 -1.15 4.35
CA PHE A 123 4.96 0.25 4.39
C PHE A 123 4.36 0.70 3.07
N VAL A 124 3.70 1.85 3.10
CA VAL A 124 3.16 2.52 1.92
C VAL A 124 3.78 3.90 1.83
N LEU A 125 4.36 4.24 0.69
CA LEU A 125 4.85 5.58 0.39
C LEU A 125 3.82 6.31 -0.46
N CYS A 126 3.50 7.55 -0.08
CA CYS A 126 2.72 8.43 -0.94
C CYS A 126 3.72 9.29 -1.73
N GLU A 127 3.71 9.19 -3.05
CA GLU A 127 4.57 10.01 -3.90
C GLU A 127 4.17 11.49 -3.82
N THR A 128 5.16 12.38 -3.90
CA THR A 128 4.94 13.81 -4.04
C THR A 128 4.59 14.09 -5.49
N TYR A 129 3.41 14.68 -5.75
CA TYR A 129 3.11 15.19 -7.09
C TYR A 129 3.97 16.44 -7.34
N THR A 130 5.08 16.27 -8.04
CA THR A 130 5.71 17.36 -8.77
C THR A 130 4.85 17.66 -10.00
N TYR A 131 4.19 18.81 -9.97
CA TYR A 131 3.46 19.39 -11.10
C TYR A 131 4.33 19.53 -12.35
#